data_AF-A0A453RBV3-F1
#
_entry.id   AF-A0A453RBV3-F1
#
_cell.length_a   1.000
_cell.length_b   1.000
_cell.length_c   1.000
_cell.angle_alpha   90.00
_cell.angle_beta   90.00
_cell.angle_gamma   90.00
#
_symmetry.space_group_name_H-M   'P 1'
#
loop_
_entity.id
_entity.type
_entity.pdbx_description
1 polymer ?
#
loop_
_entity_poly.entity_id
_entity_poly.type
_entity_poly.pdbx_seq_one_letter_code
_entity_poly.pdbx_strand_id
1 'polypeptide(L)'
;MEIRRAIEEASIPHTYVSANCFAAFFVPNLSQMRTLLPPKEKVHVYGDGNVKVIFMDEDDVATYTIKSIDDPRALNKTIYLRPPENILSQNELIAKWEKLSGEVLERIPIPSDEFLASMEDTCLVGTMVL
;
A
#
# COMPACT_ATOMS: atom_id res chain seq x y z
N MET A 1 12.01 -12.94 6.33
CA MET A 1 12.15 -12.92 7.81
C MET A 1 13.60 -13.06 8.30
N GLU A 2 14.52 -13.54 7.46
CA GLU A 2 15.91 -13.82 7.87
C GLU A 2 16.66 -12.59 8.40
N ILE A 3 16.48 -11.42 7.79
CA ILE A 3 17.13 -10.18 8.24
C ILE A 3 16.69 -9.80 9.65
N ARG A 4 15.38 -9.81 9.93
CA ARG A 4 14.86 -9.45 11.26
C ARG A 4 15.40 -10.40 12.33
N ARG A 5 15.39 -11.70 12.03
CA ARG A 5 15.95 -12.73 12.91
C ARG A 5 17.45 -12.49 13.17
N ALA A 6 18.23 -12.22 12.12
CA ALA A 6 19.66 -11.97 12.26
C ALA A 6 19.97 -10.73 13.13
N ILE A 7 19.18 -9.65 13.00
CA ILE A 7 19.30 -8.45 13.85
C ILE A 7 19.04 -8.79 15.32
N GLU A 8 17.97 -9.54 15.58
CA GLU A 8 17.57 -9.95 16.93
C GLU A 8 18.58 -10.92 17.57
N GLU A 9 19.05 -11.94 16.83
CA GLU A 9 20.06 -12.90 17.28
C GLU A 9 21.41 -12.21 17.58
N ALA A 10 21.78 -11.20 16.78
CA ALA A 10 22.96 -10.38 17.02
C ALA A 10 22.80 -9.37 18.16
N SER A 11 21.63 -9.31 18.81
CA SER A 11 21.31 -8.35 19.88
C SER A 11 21.52 -6.89 19.45
N ILE A 12 21.28 -6.58 18.17
CA ILE A 12 21.39 -5.21 17.64
C ILE A 12 20.12 -4.43 18.01
N PRO A 13 20.24 -3.26 18.68
CA PRO A 13 19.11 -2.37 18.92
C PRO A 13 18.43 -1.97 17.61
N HIS A 14 17.11 -2.12 17.53
CA HIS A 14 16.39 -1.91 16.28
C HIS A 14 14.99 -1.33 16.48
N THR A 15 14.47 -0.74 15.41
CA THR A 15 13.05 -0.42 15.26
C THR A 15 12.63 -0.81 13.86
N TYR A 16 11.57 -1.61 13.73
CA TYR A 16 11.00 -1.93 12.43
C TYR A 16 9.83 -0.99 12.14
N VAL A 17 9.95 -0.14 11.13
CA VAL A 17 8.84 0.72 10.70
C VAL A 17 8.03 -0.01 9.62
N SER A 18 6.76 -0.27 9.91
CA SER A 18 5.79 -0.82 8.97
C SER A 18 4.90 0.32 8.45
N ALA A 19 5.25 0.82 7.26
CA ALA A 19 4.66 2.00 6.65
C ALA A 19 3.48 1.71 5.69
N ASN A 20 3.12 0.44 5.46
CA ASN A 20 2.05 0.04 4.55
C ASN A 20 2.25 0.55 3.10
N CYS A 21 1.23 1.16 2.48
CA CYS A 21 1.24 1.55 1.07
C CYS A 21 1.61 3.02 0.89
N PHE A 22 2.67 3.31 0.14
CA PHE A 22 3.07 4.67 -0.21
C PHE A 22 2.06 5.36 -1.14
N ALA A 23 1.65 6.56 -0.78
CA ALA A 23 0.58 7.27 -1.46
C ALA A 23 0.92 7.50 -2.94
N ALA A 24 2.13 7.92 -3.29
CA ALA A 24 2.48 8.22 -4.68
C ALA A 24 2.38 7.01 -5.62
N PHE A 25 2.51 5.78 -5.10
CA PHE A 25 2.42 4.56 -5.90
C PHE A 25 0.99 4.00 -6.02
N PHE A 26 0.14 4.20 -5.01
CA PHE A 26 -1.17 3.54 -4.96
C PHE A 26 -2.37 4.49 -5.00
N VAL A 27 -2.22 5.76 -4.60
CA VAL A 27 -3.34 6.70 -4.51
C VAL A 27 -3.65 7.33 -5.87
N PRO A 28 -2.69 7.95 -6.60
CA PRO A 28 -2.98 8.63 -7.86
C PRO A 28 -3.56 7.71 -8.93
N ASN A 29 -3.10 6.45 -8.98
CA ASN A 29 -3.55 5.45 -9.94
C ASN A 29 -4.74 4.61 -9.46
N LEU A 30 -5.31 4.84 -8.28
CA LEU A 30 -6.38 4.02 -7.69
C LEU A 30 -5.99 2.53 -7.54
N SER A 31 -4.74 2.30 -7.15
CA SER A 31 -4.11 0.98 -6.98
C SER A 31 -4.11 0.13 -8.25
N GLN A 32 -4.17 0.74 -9.43
CA GLN A 32 -4.04 0.01 -10.70
C GLN A 32 -2.59 -0.40 -10.93
N MET A 33 -2.36 -1.69 -11.25
CA MET A 33 -1.02 -2.14 -11.62
C MET A 33 -0.53 -1.45 -12.91
N ARG A 34 0.78 -1.19 -13.00
CA ARG A 34 1.50 -0.74 -14.21
C ARG A 34 1.27 0.72 -14.64
N THR A 35 0.52 1.50 -13.89
CA THR A 35 0.33 2.94 -14.14
C THR A 35 0.49 3.71 -12.85
N LEU A 36 1.08 4.90 -12.90
CA LEU A 36 1.12 5.84 -11.78
C LEU A 36 0.08 6.97 -11.93
N LEU A 37 -0.65 6.97 -13.04
CA LEU A 37 -1.64 8.01 -13.37
C LEU A 37 -3.06 7.49 -13.15
N PRO A 38 -4.00 8.38 -12.80
CA PRO A 38 -5.39 8.00 -12.61
C PRO A 38 -5.99 7.44 -13.89
N PRO A 39 -6.79 6.36 -13.80
CA PRO A 39 -7.58 5.90 -14.93
C PRO A 39 -8.60 6.96 -15.33
N LYS A 40 -8.89 7.05 -16.64
CA LYS A 40 -9.81 8.05 -17.19
C LYS A 40 -11.24 7.53 -17.35
N GLU A 41 -11.38 6.25 -17.68
CA GLU A 41 -12.68 5.66 -18.05
C GLU A 41 -12.98 4.39 -17.27
N LYS A 42 -11.98 3.51 -17.11
CA LYS A 42 -12.15 2.16 -16.57
C LYS A 42 -11.21 1.94 -15.40
N VAL A 43 -11.71 1.29 -14.36
CA VAL A 43 -10.93 0.92 -13.17
C VAL A 43 -11.15 -0.54 -12.84
N HIS A 44 -10.06 -1.27 -12.59
CA HIS A 44 -10.13 -2.66 -12.16
C HIS A 44 -10.28 -2.74 -10.64
N VAL A 45 -11.26 -3.51 -10.18
CA VAL A 45 -11.54 -3.72 -8.76
C VAL A 45 -11.08 -5.12 -8.38
N TYR A 46 -10.12 -5.21 -7.45
CA TYR A 46 -9.56 -6.50 -7.03
C TYR A 46 -10.47 -7.17 -6.00
N GLY A 47 -10.92 -8.39 -6.29
CA GLY A 47 -11.92 -9.08 -5.49
C GLY A 47 -13.23 -8.29 -5.44
N ASP A 48 -13.70 -7.97 -4.23
CA ASP A 48 -14.89 -7.13 -4.02
C ASP A 48 -14.55 -5.64 -3.78
N GLY A 49 -13.26 -5.29 -3.72
CA GLY A 49 -12.77 -3.93 -3.47
C GLY A 49 -13.03 -3.38 -2.05
N ASN A 50 -13.51 -4.19 -1.10
CA ASN A 50 -13.92 -3.74 0.24
C ASN A 50 -12.86 -3.99 1.32
N VAL A 51 -11.79 -4.71 1.01
CA VAL A 51 -10.67 -4.94 1.94
C VAL A 51 -9.99 -3.61 2.25
N LYS A 52 -9.77 -3.35 3.55
CA LYS A 52 -9.14 -2.12 4.04
C LYS A 52 -7.62 -2.19 3.86
N VAL A 53 -7.07 -1.10 3.33
CA VAL A 53 -5.65 -0.84 3.14
C VAL A 53 -5.31 0.48 3.82
N ILE A 54 -4.02 0.73 4.07
CA ILE A 54 -3.54 1.94 4.74
C ILE A 54 -2.60 2.67 3.79
N PHE A 55 -2.99 3.88 3.40
CA PHE A 55 -2.19 4.73 2.53
C PHE A 55 -1.39 5.74 3.36
N MET A 56 -0.10 5.87 3.07
CA MET A 56 0.81 6.75 3.78
C MET A 56 1.52 7.67 2.81
N ASP A 57 1.47 8.97 3.09
CA ASP A 57 2.34 9.93 2.42
C ASP A 57 3.80 9.68 2.80
N GLU A 58 4.70 9.75 1.82
CA GLU A 58 6.11 9.42 1.96
C GLU A 58 6.84 10.35 2.95
N ASP A 59 6.48 11.64 2.98
CA ASP A 59 7.07 12.62 3.90
C ASP A 59 6.60 12.36 5.34
N ASP A 60 5.36 11.90 5.51
CA ASP A 60 4.86 11.43 6.81
C ASP A 60 5.59 10.17 7.27
N VAL A 61 5.84 9.21 6.38
CA VAL A 61 6.63 8.01 6.70
C VAL A 61 8.02 8.39 7.17
N ALA A 62 8.69 9.31 6.46
CA ALA A 62 10.00 9.83 6.85
C ALA A 62 9.92 10.50 8.22
N THR A 63 8.93 11.36 8.44
CA THR A 63 8.73 12.08 9.71
C THR A 63 8.55 11.12 10.89
N TYR A 64 7.68 10.12 10.78
CA TYR A 64 7.47 9.14 11.86
C TYR A 64 8.65 8.20 12.05
N THR A 65 9.39 7.89 10.99
CA THR A 65 10.65 7.14 11.08
C THR A 65 11.67 7.91 11.91
N ILE A 66 11.92 9.18 11.60
CA ILE A 66 12.87 10.02 12.37
C ILE A 66 12.42 10.18 13.82
N LYS A 67 11.13 10.41 14.07
CA LYS A 67 10.58 10.51 15.44
C LYS A 67 10.76 9.24 16.26
N SER A 68 10.94 8.08 15.62
CA SER A 68 11.10 6.80 16.30
C SER A 68 12.53 6.48 16.74
N ILE A 69 13.55 7.16 16.21
CA ILE A 69 14.96 6.77 16.38
C ILE A 69 15.39 6.80 17.86
N ASP A 70 15.07 7.90 18.55
CA ASP A 70 15.45 8.12 19.94
C ASP A 70 14.29 7.93 20.93
N ASP A 71 13.14 7.43 20.46
CA ASP A 71 12.00 7.17 21.34
C ASP A 71 12.21 5.82 22.08
N PRO A 72 12.33 5.80 23.42
CA PRO A 72 12.52 4.55 24.16
C PRO A 72 11.36 3.57 23.98
N ARG A 73 10.17 4.03 23.58
CA ARG A 73 9.00 3.17 23.29
C ARG A 73 9.17 2.40 21.97
N ALA A 74 10.08 2.85 21.10
CA ALA A 74 10.37 2.24 19.80
C ALA A 74 11.49 1.18 19.86
N LEU A 75 12.27 1.14 20.95
CA LEU A 75 13.41 0.25 21.10
C LEU A 75 13.00 -1.23 21.05
N ASN A 76 13.56 -1.97 20.10
CA ASN A 76 13.29 -3.38 19.82
C ASN A 76 11.79 -3.65 19.57
N LYS A 77 11.12 -2.72 18.88
CA LYS A 77 9.70 -2.80 18.52
C LYS A 77 9.46 -2.68 17.02
N THR A 78 8.29 -3.15 16.61
CA THR A 78 7.71 -2.79 15.32
C THR A 78 6.71 -1.66 15.52
N ILE A 79 6.90 -0.54 14.81
CA ILE A 79 5.95 0.56 14.75
C ILE A 79 5.10 0.37 13.51
N TYR A 80 3.77 0.46 13.68
CA TYR A 80 2.82 0.41 12.58
C TYR A 80 2.22 1.80 12.37
N LEU A 81 2.39 2.37 11.19
CA LEU A 81 1.80 3.66 10.84
C LEU A 81 0.37 3.42 10.35
N ARG A 82 -0.63 3.72 11.18
CA ARG A 82 -2.05 3.44 10.87
C ARG A 82 -2.94 4.65 11.16
N PRO A 83 -2.75 5.78 10.46
CA PRO A 83 -3.61 6.95 10.64
C PRO A 83 -5.06 6.58 10.26
N PRO A 84 -6.04 6.74 11.17
CA PRO A 84 -7.41 6.27 10.97
C PRO A 84 -8.07 6.78 9.68
N GLU A 85 -7.76 8.02 9.28
CA GLU A 85 -8.35 8.66 8.10
C GLU A 85 -7.86 8.07 6.76
N ASN A 86 -6.71 7.38 6.77
CA ASN A 86 -6.14 6.77 5.56
C ASN A 86 -6.38 5.26 5.49
N ILE A 87 -7.20 4.71 6.41
CA ILE A 87 -7.63 3.32 6.36
C ILE A 87 -8.84 3.22 5.42
N LEU A 88 -8.55 2.95 4.15
CA LEU A 88 -9.53 2.99 3.07
C LEU A 88 -9.54 1.67 2.30
N SER A 89 -10.70 1.28 1.79
CA SER A 89 -10.80 0.25 0.77
C SER A 89 -10.55 0.82 -0.64
N GLN A 90 -10.33 -0.05 -1.62
CA GLN A 90 -10.20 0.40 -3.01
C GLN A 90 -11.48 1.11 -3.49
N ASN A 91 -12.65 0.59 -3.13
CA ASN A 91 -13.94 1.21 -3.46
C ASN A 91 -14.08 2.62 -2.86
N GLU A 92 -13.64 2.83 -1.62
CA GLU A 92 -13.67 4.15 -0.98
C GLU A 92 -12.67 5.12 -1.61
N LEU A 93 -11.49 4.63 -2.02
CA LEU A 93 -10.51 5.42 -2.75
C LEU A 93 -11.05 5.87 -4.11
N ILE A 94 -11.64 4.95 -4.87
CA ILE A 94 -12.31 5.24 -6.15
C ILE A 94 -13.43 6.27 -5.93
N ALA A 95 -14.30 6.06 -4.94
CA ALA A 95 -15.40 6.99 -4.65
C ALA A 95 -14.90 8.40 -4.28
N LYS A 96 -13.78 8.51 -3.55
CA LYS A 96 -13.15 9.82 -3.28
C LYS A 96 -12.65 10.47 -4.56
N TRP A 97 -12.02 9.71 -5.46
CA TRP A 97 -11.56 10.21 -6.74
C TRP A 97 -12.71 10.67 -7.65
N GLU A 98 -13.77 9.86 -7.79
CA GLU A 98 -14.97 10.21 -8.57
C GLU A 98 -15.61 11.49 -8.03
N LYS A 99 -15.69 11.65 -6.71
CA LYS A 99 -16.20 12.87 -6.07
C LYS A 99 -15.33 14.10 -6.36
N LEU A 100 -14.01 13.96 -6.40
CA LEU A 100 -13.07 15.07 -6.61
C LEU A 100 -12.95 15.45 -8.09
N SER A 101 -12.94 14.46 -8.99
CA SER A 101 -12.79 14.63 -10.43
C SER A 101 -14.11 15.01 -11.13
N GLY A 102 -15.25 14.57 -10.58
CA GLY A 102 -16.56 14.69 -11.23
C GLY A 102 -16.82 13.63 -12.32
N GLU A 103 -15.85 12.74 -12.55
CA GLU A 103 -15.93 11.63 -13.50
C GLU A 103 -16.41 10.36 -12.80
N VAL A 104 -17.18 9.52 -13.50
CA VAL A 104 -17.64 8.21 -12.99
C VAL A 104 -16.94 7.12 -13.80
N LEU A 105 -16.25 6.21 -13.11
CA LEU A 105 -15.45 5.17 -13.75
C LEU A 105 -16.25 3.88 -13.93
N GLU A 106 -16.13 3.23 -15.08
CA GLU A 106 -16.61 1.88 -15.30
C GLU A 106 -15.76 0.90 -14.47
N ARG A 107 -16.41 0.17 -13.56
CA ARG A 107 -15.73 -0.77 -12.66
C ARG A 107 -15.72 -2.17 -13.26
N ILE A 108 -14.52 -2.72 -13.42
CA ILE A 108 -14.29 -4.06 -13.95
C ILE A 108 -13.80 -4.95 -12.80
N PRO A 109 -14.61 -5.91 -12.32
CA PRO A 109 -14.18 -6.80 -11.24
C PRO A 109 -13.11 -7.77 -11.74
N ILE A 110 -12.08 -7.99 -10.91
CA ILE A 110 -11.08 -9.05 -11.09
C ILE A 110 -11.26 -10.04 -9.93
N PRO A 111 -11.86 -11.21 -10.17
CA PRO A 111 -11.95 -12.29 -9.18
C PRO A 111 -10.56 -12.76 -8.72
N SER A 112 -10.46 -13.21 -7.47
CA SER A 112 -9.19 -13.68 -6.89
C SER A 112 -8.54 -14.79 -7.71
N ASP A 113 -9.32 -15.76 -8.19
CA ASP A 113 -8.80 -16.90 -8.95
C ASP A 113 -8.22 -16.46 -10.31
N GLU A 114 -8.87 -15.48 -10.97
CA GLU A 114 -8.40 -14.89 -12.22
C GLU A 114 -7.13 -14.07 -11.99
N PHE A 115 -7.09 -13.29 -10.90
CA PHE A 115 -5.91 -12.54 -10.51
C PHE A 115 -4.72 -13.47 -10.26
N LEU A 116 -4.90 -14.55 -9.49
CA LEU A 116 -3.85 -15.52 -9.19
C LEU A 116 -3.35 -16.24 -10.45
N ALA A 117 -4.25 -16.68 -11.33
CA ALA A 117 -3.87 -17.30 -12.60
C ALA A 117 -3.01 -16.36 -13.45
N SER A 118 -3.34 -15.05 -13.49
CA SER A 118 -2.56 -14.06 -14.24
C SER A 118 -1.12 -13.89 -13.72
N MET A 119 -0.87 -14.22 -12.45
CA MET A 119 0.45 -14.12 -11.83
C MET A 119 1.34 -15.33 -12.17
N GLU A 120 0.77 -16.51 -12.43
CA GLU A 120 1.53 -17.72 -12.76
C GLU A 120 2.30 -17.60 -14.08
N ASP A 121 1.74 -16.84 -15.04
CA ASP A 121 2.33 -16.62 -16.37
C ASP A 121 3.30 -15.41 -16.43
N THR A 122 3.48 -14.66 -15.34
CA THR A 122 4.26 -13.42 -15.33
C THR A 122 5.70 -13.65 -14.84
N CYS A 123 6.69 -13.41 -15.72
CA CYS A 123 8.11 -13.44 -15.36
C CYS A 123 8.43 -12.36 -14.29
N LEU A 124 9.23 -12.71 -13.27
CA LEU A 124 9.49 -11.95 -12.03
C LEU A 124 9.83 -10.45 -12.19
N VAL A 125 10.32 -10.05 -13.36
CA VAL A 125 10.65 -8.64 -13.68
C VAL A 125 9.39 -7.80 -13.89
N GLY A 126 8.28 -8.40 -14.34
CA GLY A 126 6.98 -7.73 -14.51
C GLY A 126 6.17 -7.58 -13.21
N THR A 127 6.55 -8.30 -12.15
CA THR A 127 5.94 -8.22 -10.82
C THR A 127 6.50 -7.06 -9.98
N MET A 128 7.62 -6.47 -10.42
CA MET A 128 8.36 -5.43 -9.72
C MET A 128 7.93 -4.00 -10.07
N VAL A 129 6.85 -3.87 -10.84
CA VAL A 129 6.17 -2.60 -11.06
C VAL A 129 4.81 -2.72 -10.37
N LEU A 130 4.79 -2.28 -9.12
CA LEU A 130 3.66 -1.49 -8.64
C LEU A 130 3.30 -0.47 -9.73
#